data_AF-A0A938LUM7-F1
#
_entry.id   AF-A0A938LUM7-F1
#
_cell.length_a   1.000
_cell.length_b   1.000
_cell.length_c   1.000
_cell.angle_alpha   90.00
_cell.angle_beta   90.00
_cell.angle_gamma   90.00
#
_symmetry.space_group_name_H-M   'P 1'
#
loop_
_entity.id
_entity.type
_entity.pdbx_description
1 polymer ?
#
loop_
_entity_poly.entity_id
_entity_poly.type
_entity_poly.pdbx_seq_one_letter_code
_entity_poly.pdbx_strand_id
1 'polypeptide(L)' 'MLKMSMKCEYCGGETVQRKVRKQHWLKGRLYIVENVDAEVC' A
#
# COMPACT_ATOMS: atom_id res chain seq x y z
N MET A 1 -2.81 7.28 -22.54
CA MET A 1 -2.56 7.52 -21.11
C MET A 1 -1.40 6.64 -20.69
N LEU A 2 -0.19 7.19 -20.55
CA LEU A 2 0.98 6.43 -20.13
C LEU A 2 0.81 6.05 -18.66
N LYS A 3 0.61 4.76 -18.37
CA LYS A 3 0.60 4.22 -17.02
C LYS A 3 2.07 4.13 -16.57
N MET A 4 2.56 5.14 -15.86
CA MET A 4 3.88 5.06 -15.24
C MET A 4 3.85 3.92 -14.21
N SER A 5 4.52 2.81 -14.53
CA SER A 5 4.72 1.71 -13.59
C SER A 5 5.79 2.16 -12.60
N MET A 6 5.35 2.56 -11.40
CA MET A 6 6.28 2.66 -10.28
C MET A 6 6.79 1.24 -9.98
N LYS A 7 8.09 1.10 -9.73
CA LYS A 7 8.70 -0.19 -9.42
C LYS A 7 8.88 -0.31 -7.92
N CYS A 8 8.66 -1.50 -7.38
CA CYS A 8 8.93 -1.79 -5.98
C CYS A 8 10.41 -1.61 -5.69
N GLU A 9 10.75 -0.78 -4.71
CA GLU A 9 12.15 -0.50 -4.34
C GLU A 9 12.87 -1.74 -3.76
N TYR A 10 12.14 -2.76 -3.31
CA TYR A 10 12.71 -3.96 -2.70
C TYR A 10 12.89 -5.12 -3.69
N CYS A 11 11.94 -5.33 -4.61
CA CYS A 11 11.97 -6.48 -5.53
C CYS A 11 12.04 -6.10 -7.02
N GLY A 12 11.94 -4.81 -7.36
CA GLY A 12 11.92 -4.34 -8.75
C GLY A 12 10.66 -4.73 -9.54
N GLY A 13 9.64 -5.30 -8.89
CA GLY A 13 8.34 -5.64 -9.50
C GLY A 13 7.54 -4.40 -9.88
N GLU A 14 6.56 -4.55 -10.77
CA GLU A 14 5.60 -3.48 -11.08
C GLU A 14 4.66 -3.25 -9.89
N THR A 15 4.35 -1.99 -9.58
CA THR A 15 3.31 -1.67 -8.62
C THR A 15 2.02 -1.22 -9.30
N VAL A 16 0.92 -1.38 -8.58
CA VAL A 16 -0.39 -0.86 -8.96
C VAL A 16 -1.05 -0.14 -7.80
N GLN A 17 -1.75 0.96 -8.11
CA GLN A 17 -2.63 1.62 -7.13
C GLN A 17 -3.75 0.69 -6.69
N ARG A 18 -3.88 0.50 -5.38
CA ARG A 18 -4.98 -0.22 -4.75
C ARG A 18 -5.40 0.43 -3.44
N LYS A 19 -6.65 0.17 -3.08
CA LYS A 19 -7.20 0.41 -1.74
C LYS A 19 -6.80 -0.75 -0.83
N VAL A 20 -6.05 -0.46 0.24
CA VAL A 20 -5.56 -1.47 1.17
C VAL A 20 -6.07 -1.23 2.59
N ARG A 21 -6.04 -2.30 3.38
CA ARG A 21 -6.29 -2.26 4.82
C ARG A 21 -4.96 -2.09 5.54
N LYS A 22 -4.81 -1.01 6.32
CA LYS A 22 -3.64 -0.77 7.18
C LYS A 22 -3.99 -1.10 8.62
N GLN A 23 -3.16 -1.92 9.26
CA GLN A 23 -3.28 -2.24 10.68
C GLN A 23 -2.05 -1.73 11.44
N HIS A 24 -2.27 -1.11 12.60
CA HIS A 24 -1.18 -0.78 13.51
C HIS A 24 -1.65 -0.81 14.97
N TRP A 25 -0.74 -1.20 15.86
CA TRP A 25 -0.97 -1.15 17.30
C TRP A 25 -0.50 0.19 17.85
N LEU A 26 -1.31 0.82 18.69
CA LEU A 26 -0.95 2.04 19.40
C LEU A 26 -1.55 2.01 20.80
N LYS A 27 -0.72 2.17 21.84
CA LYS A 27 -1.14 2.14 23.26
C LYS A 27 -1.97 0.90 23.61
N GLY A 28 -1.54 -0.27 23.13
CA GLY A 28 -2.23 -1.55 23.40
C GLY A 28 -3.57 -1.73 22.70
N ARG A 29 -3.91 -0.87 21.72
CA ARG A 29 -5.14 -0.97 20.92
C ARG A 29 -4.79 -1.20 19.46
N LEU A 30 -5.54 -2.08 18.79
CA LEU A 30 -5.44 -2.34 17.36
C LEU A 30 -6.26 -1.31 16.60
N TYR A 31 -5.61 -0.54 15.74
CA TYR A 31 -6.25 0.38 14.80
C TYR A 31 -6.21 -0.24 13.41
N ILE A 32 -7.38 -0.27 12.77
CA ILE A 32 -7.55 -0.73 11.41
C ILE A 32 -8.09 0.45 10.61
N VAL A 33 -7.37 0.82 9.56
CA VAL A 33 -7.77 1.86 8.61
C VAL A 33 -8.06 1.18 7.28
N GLU A 34 -9.30 1.31 6.83
CA GLU A 34 -9.76 0.73 5.56
C GLU A 34 -9.59 1.72 4.40
N ASN A 35 -9.52 1.19 3.18
CA ASN A 35 -9.52 1.96 1.94
C ASN A 35 -8.38 3.00 1.80
N VAL A 36 -7.20 2.69 2.32
CA VAL A 36 -6.01 3.53 2.17
C VAL A 36 -5.45 3.38 0.75
N ASP A 37 -5.20 4.49 0.05
CA ASP A 37 -4.52 4.45 -1.24
C ASP A 37 -3.05 4.05 -1.07
N ALA A 38 -2.62 3.03 -1.80
CA ALA A 38 -1.23 2.56 -1.81
C ALA A 38 -0.82 2.00 -3.17
N GLU A 39 0.46 2.12 -3.49
CA GLU A 39 1.11 1.35 -4.56
C GLU A 39 1.50 0.00 -4.01
N VAL A 40 0.99 -1.08 -4.60
CA VAL A 40 1.22 -2.46 -4.16
C VAL A 40 1.92 -3.22 -5.28
N CYS A 41 3.06 -3.84 -4.96
CA CYS A 41 3.74 -4.79 -5.84
C CYS A 41 3.09 -6.16 -5.82
#